data_AF-A0A838UA35-F1
#
_entry.id   AF-A0A838UA35-F1
#
_cell.length_a   1.000
_cell.length_b   1.000
_cell.length_c   1.000
_cell.angle_alpha   90.00
_cell.angle_beta   90.00
_cell.angle_gamma   90.00
#
_symmetry.space_group_name_H-M   'P 1'
#
loop_
_entity.id
_entity.type
_entity.pdbx_description
1 polymer ?
#
loop_
_entity_poly.entity_id
_entity_poly.type
_entity_poly.pdbx_seq_one_letter_code
_entity_poly.pdbx_strand_id
1 'polypeptide(L)' 'MEEGIIAGLNIKGFGFIRREGMDKDLFFHSNELKNVKFDDLREGDKVTFEVGEGPKGPNAVNVSKV' A
#
# COMPACT_ATOMS: atom_id res chain seq x y z
N MET A 1 -12.22 1.05 -5.20
CA MET A 1 -10.84 1.58 -5.20
C MET A 1 -10.78 2.73 -4.21
N GLU A 2 -9.85 2.65 -3.28
CA GLU A 2 -9.48 3.68 -2.31
C GLU A 2 -8.18 4.37 -2.75
N GLU A 3 -7.92 5.55 -2.20
CA GLU A 3 -6.68 6.29 -2.40
C GLU A 3 -5.94 6.47 -1.08
N GLY A 4 -4.62 6.63 -1.17
CA GLY A 4 -3.79 6.88 0.00
C GLY A 4 -2.38 7.29 -0.37
N ILE A 5 -1.55 7.46 0.65
CA ILE A 5 -0.16 7.90 0.52
C ILE A 5 0.76 6.81 1.09
N ILE A 6 1.85 6.49 0.40
CA ILE A 6 2.87 5.60 0.96
C ILE A 6 3.45 6.24 2.23
N ALA A 7 3.23 5.57 3.36
CA ALA A 7 3.66 6.00 4.68
C ALA A 7 5.05 5.47 5.07
N GLY A 8 5.42 4.31 4.52
CA GLY A 8 6.67 3.65 4.85
C GLY A 8 6.91 2.43 3.96
N LEU A 9 8.18 2.18 3.64
CA LEU A 9 8.62 1.02 2.87
C LEU A 9 9.67 0.23 3.66
N ASN A 10 9.61 -1.09 3.56
CA ASN A 10 10.58 -1.98 4.17
C ASN A 10 11.30 -2.81 3.10
N ILE A 11 12.61 -2.98 3.28
CA ILE A 11 13.47 -3.79 2.39
C ILE A 11 13.02 -5.25 2.24
N LYS A 12 12.15 -5.74 3.13
CA LYS A 12 11.52 -7.07 3.04
C LYS A 12 10.38 -7.14 2.01
N GLY A 13 10.18 -6.12 1.19
CA GLY A 13 9.20 -6.11 0.10
C GLY A 13 7.76 -5.87 0.56
N PHE A 14 7.58 -5.06 1.61
CA PHE A 14 6.27 -4.64 2.10
C PHE A 14 6.29 -3.18 2.52
N GLY A 15 5.11 -2.58 2.66
CA GLY A 15 4.99 -1.21 3.13
C GLY A 15 3.64 -0.92 3.78
N PHE A 16 3.40 0.36 4.01
CA PHE A 16 2.20 0.88 4.64
C PHE A 16 1.63 2.04 3.85
N ILE A 17 0.31 2.11 3.76
CA ILE A 17 -0.45 3.18 3.10
C ILE A 17 -1.24 3.93 4.15
N ARG A 18 -1.02 5.25 4.23
CA ARG A 18 -1.86 6.13 5.03
C ARG A 18 -3.16 6.41 4.30
N ARG A 19 -4.27 6.23 5.00
CA ARG A 19 -5.62 6.54 4.54
C ARG A 19 -6.16 7.75 5.27
N GLU A 20 -6.80 8.66 4.54
CA GLU A 20 -7.42 9.83 5.17
C GLU A 20 -8.52 9.39 6.15
N GLY A 21 -8.55 10.00 7.33
CA GLY A 21 -9.54 9.70 8.37
C GLY A 21 -9.34 8.37 9.11
N MET A 22 -8.24 7.64 8.85
CA MET A 22 -7.92 6.39 9.52
C MET A 22 -6.65 6.52 10.37
N ASP A 23 -6.73 6.17 11.65
CA ASP A 23 -5.58 6.24 12.56
C ASP A 23 -4.50 5.19 12.27
N LYS A 24 -4.87 4.10 11.58
CA LYS A 24 -3.98 2.98 11.29
C LYS A 24 -3.63 2.93 9.81
N ASP A 25 -2.34 2.94 9.52
CA ASP A 25 -1.82 2.69 8.19
C ASP A 25 -2.12 1.25 7.75
N LEU A 26 -2.46 1.09 6.47
CA LEU A 26 -2.84 -0.18 5.87
C LEU A 26 -1.63 -0.89 5.29
N PHE A 27 -1.42 -2.15 5.68
CA PHE A 27 -0.30 -2.96 5.19
C PHE A 27 -0.48 -3.37 3.72
N PHE A 28 0.60 -3.44 2.95
CA PHE A 28 0.62 -4.08 1.63
C PHE A 28 1.91 -4.88 1.41
N HIS A 29 1.82 -5.93 0.60
CA HIS A 29 2.98 -6.70 0.15
C HIS A 29 3.30 -6.35 -1.31
N SER A 30 4.57 -6.43 -1.71
CA SER A 30 5.03 -6.17 -3.09
C SER A 30 4.31 -7.02 -4.16
N ASN A 31 3.84 -8.22 -3.79
CA ASN A 31 3.04 -9.08 -4.66
C ASN A 31 1.69 -8.48 -5.07
N GLU A 32 1.20 -7.51 -4.31
CA GLU A 32 -0.08 -6.83 -4.56
C GLU A 32 0.06 -5.64 -5.49
N LEU A 33 1.29 -5.27 -5.86
CA LEU A 33 1.53 -4.15 -6.77
C LEU A 33 1.04 -4.48 -8.18
N LYS A 34 0.44 -3.49 -8.84
CA LYS A 34 0.02 -3.52 -10.24
C LYS A 34 0.66 -2.35 -10.97
N ASN A 35 1.26 -2.62 -12.13
CA ASN A 35 1.85 -1.61 -13.00
C ASN A 35 2.96 -0.74 -12.37
N VAL A 36 3.50 -1.14 -11.21
CA VAL A 36 4.59 -0.48 -10.51
C VAL A 36 5.47 -1.53 -9.83
N LYS A 37 6.78 -1.30 -9.77
CA LYS A 37 7.69 -2.13 -8.98
C LYS A 37 7.88 -1.55 -7.59
N PHE A 38 8.16 -2.40 -6.61
CA PHE A 38 8.37 -1.95 -5.23
C PHE A 38 9.50 -0.93 -5.11
N ASP A 39 10.59 -1.13 -5.87
CA ASP A 39 11.75 -0.24 -5.87
C ASP A 39 11.48 1.15 -6.48
N ASP A 40 10.38 1.32 -7.22
CA ASP A 40 9.98 2.59 -7.82
C ASP A 40 9.06 3.42 -6.90
N LEU A 41 8.60 2.83 -5.78
CA LEU A 41 7.79 3.51 -4.78
C LEU A 41 8.66 4.32 -3.82
N ARG A 42 8.10 5.45 -3.35
CA ARG A 42 8.71 6.33 -2.36
C ARG A 42 7.68 6.72 -1.31
N GLU A 43 8.13 6.98 -0.09
CA GLU A 43 7.29 7.63 0.91
C GLU A 43 6.76 8.97 0.37
N GLY A 44 5.47 9.23 0.58
CA GLY A 44 4.77 10.37 0.00
C GLY A 44 4.13 10.12 -1.37
N ASP A 45 4.42 9.01 -2.04
CA ASP A 45 3.76 8.67 -3.31
C ASP A 45 2.25 8.44 -3.10
N LYS A 46 1.45 8.99 -4.01
CA LYS A 46 0.02 8.72 -4.07
C LYS A 46 -0.26 7.40 -4.78
N VAL A 47 -1.13 6.59 -4.19
CA VAL A 47 -1.49 5.27 -4.69
C VAL A 47 -2.99 5.04 -4.65
N THR A 48 -3.47 4.18 -5.54
CA THR A 48 -4.81 3.59 -5.51
C THR A 48 -4.70 2.12 -5.12
N PHE A 49 -5.69 1.60 -4.42
CA PHE A 49 -5.72 0.21 -3.97
C PHE A 49 -7.14 -0.25 -3.65
N GLU A 50 -7.29 -1.52 -3.27
CA GLU A 50 -8.50 -2.08 -2.70
C GLU A 50 -8.19 -2.69 -1.33
N VAL A 51 -9.15 -2.69 -0.41
CA VAL A 51 -8.98 -3.34 0.90
C VAL A 51 -9.39 -4.80 0.78
N GLY A 52 -8.43 -5.70 1.01
CA GLY A 52 -8.65 -7.13 1.12
C GLY A 52 -8.52 -7.62 2.57
N GLU A 53 -8.78 -8.91 2.77
CA GLU A 53 -8.45 -9.63 4.00
C GLU A 53 -7.23 -10.52 3.80
N GLY A 54 -6.24 -10.38 4.69
CA GLY A 54 -5.07 -11.24 4.76
C GLY A 54 -4.96 -11.99 6.08
N PRO A 55 -3.99 -12.91 6.20
CA PRO A 55 -3.79 -13.74 7.41
C PRO A 55 -3.43 -12.93 8.67
N LYS A 56 -3.11 -11.64 8.52
CA LYS A 56 -2.77 -10.72 9.63
C LYS A 56 -3.78 -9.57 9.76
N GLY A 57 -4.96 -9.72 9.17
CA GLY A 57 -5.99 -8.67 9.11
C GLY A 57 -6.02 -7.95 7.76
N PRO A 58 -6.71 -6.81 7.69
CA PRO A 58 -6.89 -6.06 6.44
C PRO A 58 -5.57 -5.65 5.80
N ASN A 59 -5.48 -5.79 4.47
CA ASN A 59 -4.35 -5.35 3.67
C ASN A 59 -4.80 -4.62 2.40
N ALA A 60 -3.91 -3.85 1.79
CA ALA A 60 -4.14 -3.29 0.48
C ALA A 60 -3.73 -4.31 -0.59
N VAL A 61 -4.64 -4.52 -1.55
CA VAL A 61 -4.45 -5.34 -2.75
C VAL A 61 -4.59 -4.46 -3.99
N ASN A 62 -4.11 -4.95 -5.14
CA ASN A 62 -4.18 -4.23 -6.42
C ASN A 62 -3.58 -2.81 -6.38
N VAL A 63 -2.49 -2.63 -5.63
CA VAL A 63 -1.88 -1.32 -5.36
C VAL A 63 -1.21 -0.78 -6.62
N SER A 64 -1.59 0.42 -7.06
CA SER A 64 -1.00 1.10 -8.21
C SER A 64 -0.58 2.52 -7.85
N LYS A 65 0.51 3.01 -8.43
CA LYS A 65 0.89 4.42 -8.32
C LYS A 65 -0.04 5.28 -9.19
N VAL A 66 -0.45 6.44 -8.66
CA VAL A 66 -1.24 7.45 -9.38
C VAL A 66 -0.34 8.34 -10.23
#